data_AF-A0A3B9EB83-F1
#
_entry.id   AF-A0A3B9EB83-F1
#
_cell.length_a   1.000
_cell.length_b   1.000
_cell.length_c   1.000
_cell.angle_alpha   90.00
_cell.angle_beta   90.00
_cell.angle_gamma   90.00
#
_symmetry.space_group_name_H-M   'P 1'
#
loop_
_entity.id
_entity.type
_entity.pdbx_description
1 polymer ?
#
loop_
_entity_poly.entity_id
_entity_poly.type
_entity_poly.pdbx_seq_one_letter_code
_entity_poly.pdbx_strand_id
1 'polypeptide(L)'
;MKKTLTYAIPLAFFLTSIFYALATPDDARTELIKQWAGSICRPLTVSDVLCTIDIEWQRAEHMHEPKDANDVPIYIDRYIKSNKEFCPIIGILTYEEFGSQEDILGSYGDYLEENEDAKSKIQDFVNDYNLYIDKRQIETQQND
;
A
#
# COMPACT_ATOMS: atom_id res chain seq x y z
N MET A 1 -21.95 -9.94 25.77
CA MET A 1 -20.56 -9.52 25.52
C MET A 1 -20.27 -9.64 24.03
N LYS A 2 -20.31 -8.54 23.29
CA LYS A 2 -19.80 -8.49 21.90
C LYS A 2 -18.62 -7.53 21.93
N LYS A 3 -17.40 -8.05 21.71
CA LYS A 3 -16.21 -7.23 21.53
C LYS A 3 -16.23 -6.74 20.09
N THR A 4 -16.64 -5.50 19.87
CA THR A 4 -16.35 -4.76 18.64
C THR A 4 -14.86 -4.46 18.66
N LEU A 5 -14.10 -5.16 17.84
CA LEU A 5 -12.70 -4.87 17.60
C LEU A 5 -12.65 -3.64 16.68
N THR A 6 -12.51 -2.47 17.29
CA THR A 6 -12.33 -1.21 16.57
C THR A 6 -10.92 -1.22 15.98
N TYR A 7 -10.79 -1.54 14.70
CA TYR A 7 -9.56 -1.31 13.97
C TYR A 7 -9.36 0.20 13.82
N ALA A 8 -8.49 0.76 14.65
CA ALA A 8 -7.99 2.11 14.47
C ALA A 8 -7.00 2.09 13.29
N ILE A 9 -7.50 2.31 12.08
CA ILE A 9 -6.65 2.59 10.92
C ILE A 9 -6.07 3.99 11.14
N PRO A 10 -4.73 4.17 11.21
CA PRO A 10 -4.16 5.48 11.43
C PRO A 10 -4.47 6.37 10.22
N LEU A 11 -5.29 7.37 10.51
CA LEU A 11 -5.62 8.50 9.66
C LEU A 11 -4.36 9.37 9.48
N ALA A 12 -3.55 9.11 8.47
CA ALA A 12 -2.45 9.99 8.07
C ALA A 12 -2.66 10.47 6.63
N PHE A 13 -3.11 11.72 6.51
CA PHE A 13 -3.08 12.50 5.28
C PHE A 13 -1.62 12.74 4.86
N PHE A 14 -1.25 12.51 3.59
CA PHE A 14 -0.22 13.33 2.96
C PHE A 14 -0.48 13.55 1.45
N LEU A 15 -0.71 14.81 1.12
CA LEU A 15 -0.57 15.40 -0.21
C LEU A 15 0.92 15.62 -0.47
N THR A 16 1.57 14.72 -1.19
CA THR A 16 2.86 14.99 -1.84
C THR A 16 2.87 14.38 -3.24
N SER A 17 1.99 14.91 -4.09
CA SER A 17 2.05 14.65 -5.52
C SER A 17 3.20 15.45 -6.12
N ILE A 18 3.93 14.81 -7.04
CA ILE A 18 4.87 15.39 -8.03
C ILE A 18 6.34 15.45 -7.59
N PHE A 19 7.05 14.32 -7.50
CA PHE A 19 8.50 14.26 -7.79
C PHE A 19 8.99 12.92 -8.38
N TYR A 20 8.11 12.05 -8.89
CA TYR A 20 8.52 10.70 -9.32
C TYR A 20 9.03 10.59 -10.77
N ALA A 21 8.91 11.64 -11.59
CA ALA A 21 9.23 11.55 -13.02
C ALA A 21 10.74 11.50 -13.36
N LEU A 22 11.64 11.72 -12.38
CA LEU A 22 13.09 11.79 -12.60
C LEU A 22 13.92 10.98 -11.59
N ALA A 23 13.29 10.27 -10.66
CA ALA A 23 13.99 9.46 -9.66
C ALA A 23 14.42 8.12 -10.28
N THR A 24 15.57 7.59 -9.86
CA THR A 24 15.87 6.18 -10.16
C THR A 24 14.86 5.29 -9.40
N PRO A 25 14.58 4.05 -9.87
CA PRO A 25 13.69 3.14 -9.15
C PRO A 25 14.08 2.94 -7.68
N ASP A 26 15.38 2.91 -7.39
CA ASP A 26 15.91 2.75 -6.02
C ASP A 26 15.64 4.00 -5.15
N ASP A 27 15.76 5.20 -5.72
CA ASP A 27 15.43 6.45 -5.04
C ASP A 27 13.93 6.52 -4.72
N ALA A 28 13.08 6.16 -5.70
CA ALA A 28 11.62 6.16 -5.53
C ALA A 28 11.18 5.16 -4.44
N ARG A 29 11.75 3.96 -4.42
CA ARG A 29 11.51 2.96 -3.37
C ARG A 29 11.95 3.47 -2.00
N THR A 30 13.13 4.09 -1.92
CA THR A 30 13.65 4.64 -0.66
C THR A 30 12.74 5.74 -0.10
N GLU A 31 12.28 6.66 -0.96
CA GLU A 31 11.36 7.72 -0.53
C GLU A 31 9.98 7.16 -0.11
N LEU A 32 9.48 6.15 -0.81
CA LEU A 32 8.24 5.45 -0.41
C LEU A 32 8.38 4.83 0.98
N ILE A 33 9.50 4.16 1.25
CA ILE A 33 9.81 3.59 2.57
C ILE A 33 9.82 4.68 3.65
N LYS A 34 10.51 5.80 3.41
CA LYS A 34 10.56 6.92 4.36
C LYS A 34 9.18 7.51 4.61
N GLN A 35 8.38 7.70 3.56
CA GLN A 35 7.02 8.21 3.66
C GLN A 35 6.14 7.30 4.52
N TRP A 36 6.18 5.99 4.27
CA TRP A 36 5.44 5.01 5.07
C TRP A 36 5.96 4.96 6.51
N ALA A 37 7.28 5.04 6.72
CA ALA A 37 7.89 5.03 8.04
C ALA A 37 7.61 6.31 8.86
N GLY A 38 7.27 7.41 8.19
CA GLY A 38 6.78 8.63 8.83
C GLY A 38 5.36 8.47 9.41
N SER A 39 4.55 7.58 8.84
CA SER A 39 3.15 7.38 9.22
C SER A 39 2.93 6.11 10.06
N ILE A 40 3.70 5.07 9.78
CA ILE A 40 3.67 3.77 10.43
C ILE A 40 5.05 3.62 11.08
N CYS A 41 5.10 3.55 12.41
CA CYS A 41 6.37 3.48 13.16
C CYS A 41 6.65 2.07 13.69
N ARG A 42 6.15 1.05 13.01
CA ARG A 42 6.31 -0.38 13.37
C ARG A 42 6.69 -1.20 12.16
N PRO A 43 7.26 -2.40 12.34
CA PRO A 43 7.43 -3.34 11.24
C PRO A 43 6.12 -3.59 10.48
N LEU A 44 6.23 -3.65 9.15
CA LEU A 44 5.15 -4.02 8.25
C LEU A 44 5.08 -5.53 8.05
N THR A 45 3.88 -5.97 7.71
CA THR A 45 3.57 -7.29 7.18
C THR A 45 3.10 -7.16 5.73
N VAL A 46 3.11 -8.27 4.99
CA VAL A 46 2.52 -8.32 3.63
C VAL A 46 1.04 -7.91 3.67
N SER A 47 0.30 -8.34 4.69
CA SER A 47 -1.11 -7.96 4.86
C SER A 47 -1.31 -6.45 5.00
N ASP A 48 -0.40 -5.73 5.67
CA ASP A 48 -0.48 -4.26 5.76
C ASP A 48 -0.39 -3.60 4.37
N VAL A 49 0.46 -4.16 3.50
CA VAL A 49 0.61 -3.69 2.11
C VAL A 49 -0.63 -4.02 1.31
N LEU A 50 -1.12 -5.26 1.36
CA LEU A 50 -2.32 -5.70 0.63
C LEU A 50 -3.54 -4.86 1.01
N CYS A 51 -3.75 -4.63 2.31
CA CYS A 51 -4.80 -3.73 2.82
C CYS A 51 -4.66 -2.29 2.30
N THR A 52 -3.53 -1.89 1.75
CA THR A 52 -3.36 -0.52 1.22
C THR A 52 -3.60 -0.44 -0.28
N ILE A 53 -3.39 -1.54 -1.02
CA ILE A 53 -3.34 -1.51 -2.49
C ILE A 53 -4.39 -2.40 -3.17
N ASP A 54 -5.02 -3.34 -2.48
CA ASP A 54 -6.08 -4.17 -3.05
C ASP A 54 -7.39 -3.38 -3.19
N ILE A 55 -7.64 -2.87 -4.39
CA ILE A 55 -8.80 -2.03 -4.68
C ILE A 55 -10.12 -2.81 -4.60
N GLU A 56 -10.12 -4.10 -4.94
CA GLU A 56 -11.34 -4.90 -4.96
C GLU A 56 -11.79 -5.20 -3.53
N TRP A 57 -10.85 -5.63 -2.69
CA TRP A 57 -11.09 -5.80 -1.26
C TRP A 57 -11.56 -4.49 -0.61
N GLN A 58 -10.88 -3.39 -0.93
CA GLN A 58 -11.25 -2.08 -0.38
C GLN A 58 -12.64 -1.61 -0.80
N ARG A 59 -13.05 -1.86 -2.05
CA ARG A 59 -14.43 -1.56 -2.49
C ARG A 59 -15.45 -2.37 -1.71
N ALA A 60 -15.16 -3.65 -1.44
CA ALA A 60 -16.06 -4.52 -0.70
C ALA A 60 -16.20 -4.09 0.77
N GLU A 61 -15.09 -3.79 1.45
CA GLU A 61 -15.11 -3.36 2.87
C GLU A 61 -15.85 -2.03 3.06
N HIS A 62 -15.71 -1.10 2.12
CA HIS A 62 -16.29 0.24 2.20
C HIS A 62 -17.63 0.39 1.47
N MET A 63 -18.25 -0.71 1.00
CA MET A 63 -19.48 -0.67 0.19
C MET A 63 -20.69 -0.02 0.90
N HIS A 64 -20.68 0.00 2.23
CA HIS A 64 -21.75 0.54 3.07
C HIS A 64 -21.52 2.00 3.49
N GLU A 65 -20.39 2.58 3.11
CA GLU A 65 -20.01 3.93 3.51
C GLU A 65 -20.68 5.00 2.63
N PRO A 66 -20.63 6.28 3.04
CA PRO A 66 -21.11 7.38 2.20
C PRO A 66 -20.44 7.36 0.82
N LYS A 67 -21.27 7.54 -0.20
CA LYS A 67 -20.87 7.49 -1.61
C LYS A 67 -20.90 8.87 -2.25
N ASP A 68 -20.09 9.04 -3.29
CA ASP A 68 -20.08 10.23 -4.13
C ASP A 68 -21.28 10.25 -5.11
N ALA A 69 -21.29 11.23 -6.02
CA ALA A 69 -22.34 11.36 -7.03
C ALA A 69 -22.38 10.21 -8.05
N ASN A 70 -21.34 9.37 -8.11
CA ASN A 70 -21.21 8.23 -9.01
C ASN A 70 -21.48 6.89 -8.32
N ASP A 71 -22.05 6.89 -7.12
CA ASP A 71 -22.30 5.71 -6.28
C ASP A 71 -21.00 4.97 -5.86
N VAL A 72 -19.88 5.70 -5.75
CA VAL A 72 -18.58 5.18 -5.34
C VAL A 72 -18.28 5.58 -3.88
N PRO A 73 -17.86 4.65 -2.99
CA PRO A 73 -17.48 5.00 -1.62
C PRO A 73 -16.40 6.10 -1.57
N ILE A 74 -16.63 7.18 -0.82
CA ILE A 74 -15.77 8.38 -0.82
C ILE A 74 -14.32 8.06 -0.45
N TYR A 75 -14.10 7.06 0.40
CA TYR A 75 -12.76 6.68 0.86
C TYR A 75 -11.98 5.84 -0.17
N ILE A 76 -12.62 5.34 -1.23
CA ILE A 76 -11.93 4.48 -2.20
C ILE A 76 -10.85 5.21 -2.99
N ASP A 77 -11.04 6.51 -3.24
CA ASP A 77 -10.10 7.33 -4.00
C ASP A 77 -8.70 7.31 -3.39
N ARG A 78 -8.61 7.20 -2.06
CA ARG A 78 -7.34 7.07 -1.36
C ARG A 78 -6.64 5.78 -1.74
N TYR A 79 -7.33 4.65 -1.73
CA TYR A 79 -6.74 3.36 -2.05
C TYR A 79 -6.37 3.29 -3.53
N ILE A 80 -7.21 3.83 -4.42
CA ILE A 80 -6.91 3.97 -5.85
C ILE A 80 -5.61 4.76 -6.03
N LYS A 81 -5.47 5.89 -5.32
CA LYS A 81 -4.24 6.69 -5.34
C LYS A 81 -3.04 5.89 -4.82
N SER A 82 -3.17 5.22 -3.67
CA SER A 82 -2.11 4.39 -3.10
C SER A 82 -1.65 3.30 -4.05
N ASN A 83 -2.58 2.58 -4.70
CA ASN A 83 -2.28 1.57 -5.71
C ASN A 83 -1.49 2.16 -6.88
N LYS A 84 -1.93 3.30 -7.42
CA LYS A 84 -1.27 3.98 -8.55
C LYS A 84 0.14 4.49 -8.22
N GLU A 85 0.38 4.92 -6.99
CA GLU A 85 1.70 5.39 -6.56
C GLU A 85 2.63 4.23 -6.16
N PHE A 86 2.11 3.22 -5.48
CA PHE A 86 2.90 2.12 -4.90
C PHE A 86 3.32 1.07 -5.93
N CYS A 87 2.35 0.55 -6.71
CA CYS A 87 2.57 -0.61 -7.57
C CYS A 87 3.71 -0.40 -8.60
N PRO A 88 3.81 0.74 -9.30
CA PRO A 88 4.91 0.97 -10.24
C PRO A 88 6.28 1.03 -9.56
N ILE A 89 6.36 1.57 -8.33
CA ILE A 89 7.62 1.72 -7.59
C ILE A 89 8.18 0.34 -7.20
N ILE A 90 7.33 -0.58 -6.78
CA ILE A 90 7.77 -1.93 -6.42
C ILE A 90 7.78 -2.90 -7.62
N GLY A 91 7.27 -2.45 -8.78
CA GLY A 91 7.33 -3.17 -10.05
C GLY A 91 6.23 -4.21 -10.26
N ILE A 92 5.03 -3.99 -9.70
CA ILE A 92 3.84 -4.84 -9.93
C ILE A 92 2.76 -4.07 -10.69
N LEU A 93 1.79 -4.78 -11.26
CA LEU A 93 0.68 -4.17 -12.00
C LEU A 93 -0.23 -3.38 -11.05
N THR A 94 -0.62 -2.18 -11.46
CA THR A 94 -1.75 -1.45 -10.87
C THR A 94 -3.07 -2.18 -11.16
N TYR A 95 -4.13 -1.82 -10.43
CA TYR A 95 -5.48 -2.38 -10.69
C TYR A 95 -5.95 -2.13 -12.13
N GLU A 96 -5.65 -0.95 -12.68
CA GLU A 96 -6.03 -0.56 -14.04
C GLU A 96 -5.24 -1.33 -15.10
N GLU A 97 -3.93 -1.52 -14.90
CA GLU A 97 -3.09 -2.31 -15.79
C GLU A 97 -3.46 -3.80 -15.75
N PHE A 98 -3.76 -4.34 -14.57
CA PHE A 98 -4.25 -5.70 -14.39
C PHE A 98 -5.56 -5.93 -15.16
N GLY A 99 -6.54 -5.03 -15.00
CA GLY A 99 -7.81 -5.12 -15.73
C GLY A 99 -7.69 -4.97 -17.25
N SER A 100 -6.54 -4.51 -17.74
CA SER A 100 -6.22 -4.40 -19.17
C SER A 100 -5.46 -5.62 -19.71
N GLN A 101 -5.02 -6.56 -18.86
CA GLN A 101 -4.39 -7.80 -19.30
C GLN A 101 -5.48 -8.84 -19.63
N GLU A 102 -5.48 -9.34 -20.86
CA GLU A 102 -6.46 -10.36 -21.29
C GLU A 102 -6.06 -11.79 -20.90
N ASP A 103 -4.79 -12.01 -20.57
CA ASP A 103 -4.18 -13.31 -20.29
C ASP A 103 -4.10 -13.66 -18.80
N ILE A 104 -4.29 -12.68 -17.92
CA ILE A 104 -4.33 -12.89 -16.47
C ILE A 104 -5.76 -13.17 -16.05
N LEU A 105 -6.01 -14.37 -15.53
CA LEU A 105 -7.31 -14.82 -15.04
C LEU A 105 -7.39 -14.71 -13.52
N GLY A 106 -8.55 -14.33 -13.00
CA GLY A 106 -8.80 -14.23 -11.56
C GLY A 106 -9.15 -12.82 -11.11
N SER A 107 -9.27 -12.64 -9.80
CA SER A 107 -9.42 -11.32 -9.19
C SER A 107 -8.08 -10.60 -9.08
N TYR A 108 -8.09 -9.29 -8.86
CA TYR A 108 -6.87 -8.54 -8.58
C TYR A 108 -6.23 -8.99 -7.27
N GLY A 109 -7.05 -9.36 -6.27
CA GLY A 109 -6.58 -9.96 -5.02
C GLY A 109 -5.81 -11.26 -5.27
N ASP A 110 -6.32 -12.16 -6.11
CA ASP A 110 -5.62 -13.41 -6.46
C ASP A 110 -4.26 -13.12 -7.12
N TYR A 111 -4.19 -12.11 -7.99
CA TYR A 111 -2.91 -11.67 -8.55
C TYR A 111 -1.93 -11.22 -7.46
N LEU A 112 -2.37 -10.43 -6.48
CA LEU A 112 -1.49 -9.94 -5.43
C LEU A 112 -1.02 -11.06 -4.48
N GLU A 113 -1.86 -12.04 -4.19
CA GLU A 113 -1.59 -13.09 -3.19
C GLU A 113 -0.97 -14.36 -3.76
N GLU A 114 -1.33 -14.75 -4.99
CA GLU A 114 -0.98 -16.03 -5.59
C GLU A 114 0.06 -15.90 -6.72
N ASN A 115 0.20 -14.73 -7.34
CA ASN A 115 1.27 -14.54 -8.33
C ASN A 115 2.63 -14.43 -7.63
N GLU A 116 3.50 -15.42 -7.85
CA GLU A 116 4.80 -15.50 -7.18
C GLU A 116 5.70 -14.28 -7.42
N ASP A 117 5.67 -13.66 -8.61
CA ASP A 117 6.46 -12.46 -8.91
C ASP A 117 5.93 -11.24 -8.14
N ALA A 118 4.61 -11.01 -8.17
CA ALA A 118 3.99 -9.91 -7.43
C ALA A 118 4.23 -10.05 -5.91
N LYS A 119 4.00 -11.26 -5.40
CA LYS A 119 4.21 -11.61 -3.99
C LYS A 119 5.66 -11.41 -3.56
N SER A 120 6.64 -11.84 -4.36
CA SER A 120 8.05 -11.63 -4.07
C SER A 120 8.40 -10.15 -3.98
N LYS A 121 7.91 -9.33 -4.93
CA LYS A 121 8.17 -7.88 -4.94
C LYS A 121 7.56 -7.16 -3.74
N ILE A 122 6.37 -7.56 -3.32
CA ILE A 122 5.73 -7.05 -2.10
C ILE A 122 6.54 -7.46 -0.87
N GLN A 123 6.97 -8.71 -0.79
CA GLN A 123 7.78 -9.21 0.33
C GLN A 123 9.14 -8.50 0.41
N ASP A 124 9.79 -8.25 -0.72
CA ASP A 124 11.05 -7.51 -0.77
C ASP A 124 10.87 -6.07 -0.26
N PHE A 125 9.80 -5.40 -0.67
CA PHE A 125 9.48 -4.07 -0.12
C PHE A 125 9.28 -4.11 1.40
N VAL A 126 8.53 -5.09 1.92
CA VAL A 126 8.32 -5.27 3.36
C VAL A 126 9.66 -5.48 4.09
N ASN A 127 10.57 -6.26 3.52
CA ASN A 127 11.89 -6.50 4.09
C ASN A 127 12.72 -5.22 4.13
N ASP A 128 12.79 -4.47 3.02
CA ASP A 128 13.52 -3.21 2.93
C ASP A 128 13.00 -2.17 3.93
N TYR A 129 11.68 -2.08 4.05
CA TYR A 129 11.02 -1.21 5.01
C TYR A 129 11.36 -1.59 6.46
N ASN A 130 11.30 -2.88 6.80
CA ASN A 130 11.57 -3.34 8.16
C ASN A 130 13.03 -3.10 8.53
N LEU A 131 13.97 -3.31 7.61
CA LEU A 131 15.38 -2.96 7.78
C LEU A 131 15.58 -1.46 8.04
N TYR A 132 14.80 -0.61 7.39
CA TYR A 132 14.83 0.84 7.62
C TYR A 132 14.31 1.20 9.03
N ILE A 133 13.19 0.62 9.46
CA ILE A 133 12.63 0.84 10.80
C ILE A 133 13.60 0.41 11.89
N ASP A 134 14.21 -0.78 11.76
CA ASP A 134 15.16 -1.31 12.74
C ASP A 134 16.37 -0.37 12.92
N LYS A 135 16.94 0.12 11.81
CA LYS A 135 18.05 1.10 11.85
C LYS A 135 17.65 2.39 12.57
N ARG A 136 16.48 2.94 12.23
CA ARG A 136 15.97 4.17 12.84
C ARG A 136 15.74 4.04 14.35
N GLN A 137 15.25 2.88 14.80
CA GLN A 137 15.06 2.60 16.23
C GLN A 137 16.39 2.52 16.97
N ILE A 138 17.41 1.88 16.39
CA ILE A 138 18.78 1.82 16.96
C ILE A 138 19.37 3.22 17.09
N GLU A 139 19.26 4.06 16.06
CA GLU A 139 19.77 5.44 16.07
C GLU A 139 19.07 6.31 17.13
N THR A 140 17.78 6.09 17.37
CA THR A 140 17.06 6.81 18.42
C THR A 140 17.59 6.44 19.81
N GLN A 141 17.82 5.15 20.06
CA GLN A 141 18.34 4.65 21.35
C GLN A 141 19.80 5.02 21.64
N GLN A 142 20.59 5.37 20.62
CA GLN A 142 21.98 5.81 20.80
C GLN A 142 22.11 7.31 21.11
N ASN A 143 21.05 8.09 20.88
CA ASN A 143 21.03 9.54 21.06
C ASN A 143 20.26 10.00 22.32
N ASP A 144 19.70 9.04 23.07
CA ASP A 144 19.03 9.23 24.38
C ASP A 144 19.97 8.84 25.54
#